data_AF-A0A225VDF2-F1
#
_entry.id   AF-A0A225VDF2-F1
#
_cell.length_a   1.000
_cell.length_b   1.000
_cell.length_c   1.000
_cell.angle_alpha   90.00
_cell.angle_beta   90.00
_cell.angle_gamma   90.00
#
_symmetry.space_group_name_H-M   'P 1'
#
loop_
_entity.id
_entity.type
_entity.pdbx_description
1 polymer ?
#
loop_
_entity_poly.entity_id
_entity_poly.type
_entity_poly.pdbx_seq_one_letter_code
_entity_poly.pdbx_strand_id
1 'polypeptide(L)'
;MSSECKAGTASATALVDALIKQTPKSEWLFIDSNADSTQRRFYELALLGAAGYPFTTLLDAGEFFGNLTQILDSHALLTSVTRFNIDSDKHVWLMAPGYGNTTSLDGAVLGNVLSNWLGQGATPNATSPINPTMGQYNYKRGITK
;
A
#
# COMPACT_ATOMS: atom_id res chain seq x y z
N MET A 1 7.15 28.26 -5.00
CA MET A 1 6.18 27.92 -3.93
C MET A 1 4.92 28.73 -4.19
N SER A 2 3.77 28.06 -4.39
CA SER A 2 2.51 28.72 -4.80
C SER A 2 2.00 29.71 -3.75
N SER A 3 1.29 30.76 -4.16
CA SER A 3 0.63 31.73 -3.27
C SER A 3 -0.36 31.07 -2.31
N GLU A 4 -0.99 29.95 -2.69
CA GLU A 4 -1.90 29.22 -1.80
C GLU A 4 -1.18 28.54 -0.63
N CYS A 5 0.07 28.08 -0.82
CA CYS A 5 0.86 27.51 0.29
C CYS A 5 1.20 28.58 1.33
N LYS A 6 1.51 29.80 0.89
CA LYS A 6 1.80 30.93 1.79
C LYS A 6 0.55 31.42 2.54
N ALA A 7 -0.62 31.29 1.91
CA ALA A 7 -1.90 31.65 2.50
C ALA A 7 -2.49 30.55 3.40
N GLY A 8 -1.89 29.34 3.43
CA GLY A 8 -2.43 28.20 4.17
C GLY A 8 -3.70 27.61 3.56
N THR A 9 -4.01 27.95 2.31
CA THR A 9 -5.24 27.53 1.62
C THR A 9 -4.99 26.47 0.54
N ALA A 10 -3.75 25.99 0.41
CA ALA A 10 -3.42 24.94 -0.54
C ALA A 10 -4.15 23.64 -0.17
N SER A 11 -4.88 23.07 -1.13
CA SER A 11 -5.41 21.72 -0.99
C SER A 11 -4.27 20.70 -0.96
N ALA A 12 -4.55 19.50 -0.42
CA ALA A 12 -3.60 18.38 -0.48
C ALA A 12 -3.16 18.09 -1.92
N THR A 13 -4.09 18.18 -2.88
CA THR A 13 -3.83 18.03 -4.30
C THR A 13 -2.84 19.08 -4.83
N ALA A 14 -3.03 20.36 -4.50
CA ALA A 14 -2.15 21.44 -4.93
C ALA A 14 -0.72 21.31 -4.37
N LEU A 15 -0.58 20.80 -3.14
CA LEU A 15 0.72 20.54 -2.53
C LEU A 15 1.45 19.38 -3.25
N VAL A 16 0.75 18.29 -3.50
CA VAL A 16 1.26 17.10 -4.21
C VAL A 16 1.64 17.45 -5.66
N ASP A 17 0.81 18.22 -6.35
CA ASP A 17 1.07 18.82 -7.67
C ASP A 17 2.42 19.55 -7.75
N ALA A 18 2.68 20.42 -6.77
CA ALA A 18 3.87 21.26 -6.75
C ALA A 18 5.16 20.46 -6.48
N LEU A 19 5.08 19.39 -5.70
CA LEU A 19 6.19 18.48 -5.40
C LEU A 19 6.52 17.60 -6.61
N ILE A 20 5.49 17.07 -7.28
CA ILE A 20 5.67 16.18 -8.45
C ILE A 20 6.21 16.95 -9.65
N LYS A 21 5.79 18.21 -9.88
CA LYS A 21 6.35 19.06 -10.96
C LYS A 21 7.86 19.28 -10.85
N GLN A 22 8.45 19.13 -9.67
CA GLN A 22 9.89 19.25 -9.45
C GLN A 22 10.65 17.93 -9.71
N THR A 23 9.95 16.81 -9.92
CA THR A 23 10.56 15.49 -10.13
C THR A 23 10.02 14.87 -11.43
N PRO A 24 10.82 14.75 -12.50
CA PRO A 24 10.32 14.30 -13.80
C PRO A 24 9.85 12.83 -13.77
N LYS A 25 8.71 12.57 -14.44
CA LYS A 25 8.17 11.29 -14.94
C LYS A 25 8.69 10.03 -14.25
N SER A 26 8.34 9.85 -12.98
CA SER A 26 8.57 8.58 -12.29
C SER A 26 7.33 7.72 -12.44
N GLU A 27 7.47 6.49 -12.94
CA GLU A 27 6.39 5.50 -12.88
C GLU A 27 6.27 5.02 -11.44
N TRP A 28 5.05 5.01 -10.90
CA TRP A 28 4.81 4.57 -9.52
C TRP A 28 3.95 3.32 -9.51
N LEU A 29 4.34 2.34 -8.70
CA LEU A 29 3.51 1.20 -8.35
C LEU A 29 3.10 1.32 -6.89
N PHE A 30 1.80 1.43 -6.64
CA PHE A 30 1.22 1.38 -5.30
C PHE A 30 0.61 0.00 -5.05
N ILE A 31 0.96 -0.62 -3.93
CA ILE A 31 0.47 -1.93 -3.50
C ILE A 31 -0.14 -1.73 -2.12
N ASP A 32 -1.47 -1.70 -2.07
CA ASP A 32 -2.19 -1.27 -0.88
C ASP A 32 -3.23 -2.30 -0.44
N SER A 33 -3.31 -2.49 0.88
CA SER A 33 -4.43 -3.18 1.53
C SER A 33 -5.56 -2.18 1.74
N ASN A 34 -6.76 -2.48 1.24
CA ASN A 34 -7.92 -1.60 1.40
C ASN A 34 -8.35 -1.38 2.86
N ALA A 35 -7.93 -2.26 3.78
CA ALA A 35 -8.31 -2.19 5.19
C ALA A 35 -7.11 -2.23 6.14
N ASP A 36 -5.89 -1.84 5.70
CA ASP A 36 -4.64 -1.94 6.48
C ASP A 36 -4.83 -1.49 7.95
N SER A 37 -4.76 -2.45 8.85
CA SER A 37 -5.04 -2.23 10.27
C SER A 37 -3.98 -1.37 10.96
N THR A 38 -2.74 -1.39 10.47
CA THR A 38 -1.65 -0.57 11.02
C THR A 38 -1.84 0.87 10.60
N GLN A 39 -2.11 1.11 9.32
CA GLN A 39 -2.33 2.47 8.83
C GLN A 39 -3.58 3.09 9.46
N ARG A 40 -4.69 2.33 9.57
CA ARG A 40 -5.91 2.79 10.25
C ARG A 40 -5.67 3.14 11.73
N ARG A 41 -4.82 2.41 12.45
CA ARG A 41 -4.39 2.76 13.82
C ARG A 41 -3.61 4.08 13.89
N PHE A 42 -2.76 4.36 12.90
CA PHE A 42 -2.04 5.63 12.85
C PHE A 42 -2.99 6.81 12.60
N TYR A 43 -4.00 6.62 11.75
CA TYR A 43 -5.04 7.64 11.56
C TYR A 43 -5.85 7.89 12.84
N GLU A 44 -6.23 6.83 13.55
CA GLU A 44 -6.89 6.98 14.86
C GLU A 44 -6.01 7.71 15.89
N LEU A 45 -4.72 7.40 15.93
CA LEU A 45 -3.79 8.11 16.80
C LEU A 45 -3.68 9.60 16.45
N ALA A 46 -3.72 9.95 15.16
CA ALA A 46 -3.73 11.34 14.72
C ALA A 46 -5.04 12.06 15.09
N LEU A 47 -6.19 11.36 15.04
CA LEU A 47 -7.51 11.91 15.33
C LEU A 47 -7.79 12.07 16.82
N LEU A 48 -7.53 11.02 17.61
CA LEU A 48 -7.89 10.95 19.03
C LEU A 48 -6.71 11.25 19.97
N GLY A 49 -5.50 11.29 19.44
CA GLY A 49 -4.28 11.43 20.22
C GLY A 49 -3.97 10.21 21.09
N ALA A 50 -2.89 10.27 21.86
CA ALA A 50 -2.45 9.18 22.72
C ALA A 50 -3.47 8.84 23.84
N ALA A 51 -4.31 9.81 24.24
CA ALA A 51 -5.36 9.61 25.25
C ALA A 51 -6.48 8.67 24.77
N GLY A 52 -6.67 8.52 23.46
CA GLY A 52 -7.63 7.58 22.88
C GLY A 52 -7.16 6.13 22.85
N TYR A 53 -5.92 5.83 23.23
CA TYR A 53 -5.35 4.48 23.18
C TYR A 53 -5.68 3.65 24.44
N PRO A 54 -6.07 2.37 24.32
CA PRO A 54 -6.24 1.61 23.08
C PRO A 54 -7.55 1.96 22.37
N PHE A 55 -7.51 2.05 21.04
CA PHE A 55 -8.69 2.32 20.22
C PHE A 55 -9.65 1.13 20.25
N THR A 56 -10.90 1.36 20.61
CA THR A 56 -11.97 0.34 20.61
C THR A 56 -12.55 0.10 19.22
N THR A 57 -12.44 1.10 18.36
CA THR A 57 -12.86 1.08 16.95
C THR A 57 -11.77 1.75 16.12
N LEU A 58 -11.55 1.26 14.91
CA LEU A 58 -10.70 1.91 13.92
C LEU A 58 -11.59 2.56 12.86
N LEU A 59 -11.09 3.64 12.27
CA LEU A 59 -11.65 4.30 11.07
C LEU A 59 -12.18 3.25 10.11
N ASP A 60 -13.40 3.44 9.63
CA ASP A 60 -14.03 2.47 8.73
C ASP A 60 -13.12 2.17 7.52
N ALA A 61 -13.07 0.91 7.09
CA ALA A 61 -12.19 0.51 6.00
C ALA A 61 -12.57 1.18 4.67
N GLY A 62 -13.86 1.38 4.41
CA GLY A 62 -14.35 2.07 3.23
C GLY A 62 -14.02 3.56 3.26
N GLU A 63 -14.19 4.21 4.42
CA GLU A 63 -13.78 5.62 4.60
C GLU A 63 -12.27 5.79 4.43
N PHE A 64 -11.48 4.92 5.07
CA PHE A 64 -10.03 4.89 4.94
C PHE A 64 -9.59 4.71 3.47
N PHE A 65 -10.13 3.70 2.78
CA PHE A 65 -9.76 3.40 1.41
C PHE A 65 -10.22 4.48 0.42
N GLY A 66 -11.38 5.08 0.66
CA GLY A 66 -11.86 6.23 -0.11
C GLY A 66 -10.89 7.41 -0.05
N ASN A 67 -10.38 7.74 1.14
CA ASN A 67 -9.39 8.80 1.32
C ASN A 67 -8.05 8.45 0.65
N LEU A 68 -7.58 7.20 0.78
CA LEU A 68 -6.38 6.72 0.09
C LEU A 68 -6.52 6.84 -1.43
N THR A 69 -7.66 6.43 -1.97
CA THR A 69 -7.95 6.49 -3.41
C THR A 69 -7.88 7.93 -3.93
N GLN A 70 -8.42 8.91 -3.21
CA GLN A 70 -8.36 10.32 -3.62
C GLN A 70 -6.92 10.85 -3.67
N ILE A 71 -6.06 10.44 -2.73
CA ILE A 71 -4.64 10.78 -2.74
C ILE A 71 -3.99 10.20 -4.00
N LEU A 72 -4.20 8.91 -4.26
CA LEU A 72 -3.63 8.24 -5.43
C LEU A 72 -4.18 8.78 -6.75
N ASP A 73 -5.44 9.23 -6.80
CA ASP A 73 -6.04 9.89 -7.96
C ASP A 73 -5.32 11.19 -8.28
N SER A 74 -4.96 11.95 -7.25
CA SER A 74 -4.17 13.17 -7.40
C SER A 74 -2.77 12.87 -7.98
N HIS A 75 -2.14 11.76 -7.57
CA HIS A 75 -0.89 11.30 -8.17
C HIS A 75 -1.06 10.91 -9.65
N ALA A 76 -2.15 10.22 -10.00
CA ALA A 76 -2.42 9.75 -11.35
C ALA A 76 -2.70 10.89 -12.36
N LEU A 77 -3.10 12.08 -11.90
CA LEU A 77 -3.23 13.27 -12.76
C LEU A 77 -1.88 13.77 -13.32
N LEU A 78 -0.77 13.37 -12.69
CA LEU A 78 0.53 14.00 -12.90
C LEU A 78 1.60 13.02 -13.39
N THR A 79 1.40 11.73 -13.17
CA THR A 79 2.34 10.69 -13.59
C THR A 79 1.64 9.35 -13.86
N SER A 80 2.35 8.42 -14.49
CA SER A 80 1.87 7.05 -14.66
C SER A 80 1.85 6.33 -13.32
N VAL A 81 0.68 5.84 -12.94
CA VAL A 81 0.45 5.15 -11.67
C VAL A 81 -0.17 3.79 -11.95
N THR A 82 0.50 2.73 -11.53
CA THR A 82 -0.06 1.38 -11.41
C THR A 82 -0.53 1.18 -9.99
N ARG A 83 -1.76 0.69 -9.82
CA ARG A 83 -2.34 0.39 -8.51
C ARG A 83 -2.60 -1.11 -8.39
N PHE A 84 -2.29 -1.65 -7.23
CA PHE A 84 -2.56 -3.03 -6.87
C PHE A 84 -3.22 -3.07 -5.49
N ASN A 85 -4.55 -2.98 -5.49
CA ASN A 85 -5.34 -2.93 -4.27
C ASN A 85 -5.76 -4.34 -3.86
N ILE A 86 -5.58 -4.70 -2.60
CA ILE A 86 -5.83 -6.04 -2.07
C ILE A 86 -6.95 -5.94 -1.03
N ASP A 87 -7.89 -6.88 -1.06
CA ASP A 87 -8.87 -7.04 0.01
C ASP A 87 -8.21 -7.64 1.25
N SER A 88 -7.71 -6.80 2.14
CA SER A 88 -6.96 -7.23 3.31
C SER A 88 -6.77 -6.14 4.35
N ASP A 89 -6.54 -6.56 5.59
CA ASP A 89 -6.14 -5.74 6.73
C ASP A 89 -4.63 -5.81 7.02
N LYS A 90 -3.87 -6.55 6.21
CA LYS A 90 -2.44 -6.79 6.42
C LYS A 90 -1.60 -5.59 6.03
N HIS A 91 -0.53 -5.40 6.81
CA HIS A 91 0.51 -4.42 6.55
C HIS A 91 1.76 -5.10 5.95
N VAL A 92 2.40 -4.46 4.97
CA VAL A 92 3.65 -4.90 4.29
C VAL A 92 3.54 -6.26 3.59
N TRP A 93 3.08 -6.22 2.33
CA TRP A 93 2.86 -7.42 1.52
C TRP A 93 4.12 -8.08 0.95
N LEU A 94 5.09 -7.29 0.48
CA LEU A 94 6.24 -7.83 -0.27
C LEU A 94 7.18 -8.73 0.57
N MET A 95 7.04 -8.72 1.90
CA MET A 95 7.80 -9.60 2.78
C MET A 95 7.07 -10.90 3.13
N ALA A 96 5.80 -11.06 2.74
CA ALA A 96 5.04 -12.26 3.00
C ALA A 96 5.48 -13.41 2.08
N PRO A 97 5.68 -14.63 2.58
CA PRO A 97 5.88 -15.80 1.73
C PRO A 97 4.73 -15.95 0.72
N GLY A 98 5.07 -16.13 -0.56
CA GLY A 98 4.07 -16.29 -1.61
C GLY A 98 3.35 -15.01 -2.05
N TYR A 99 3.84 -13.82 -1.68
CA TYR A 99 3.22 -12.53 -2.04
C TYR A 99 2.88 -12.42 -3.54
N GLY A 100 3.72 -13.00 -4.41
CA GLY A 100 3.53 -12.98 -5.86
C GLY A 100 2.23 -13.65 -6.35
N ASN A 101 1.62 -14.53 -5.54
CA ASN A 101 0.35 -15.19 -5.89
C ASN A 101 -0.89 -14.42 -5.41
N THR A 102 -0.68 -13.28 -4.74
CA THR A 102 -1.78 -12.45 -4.24
C THR A 102 -2.57 -11.89 -5.41
N THR A 103 -3.90 -11.87 -5.27
CA THR A 103 -4.81 -11.33 -6.27
C THR A 103 -5.36 -9.98 -5.80
N SER A 104 -5.41 -8.99 -6.69
CA SER A 104 -6.01 -7.69 -6.41
C SER A 104 -7.54 -7.77 -6.38
N LEU A 105 -8.20 -6.71 -5.94
CA LEU A 105 -9.65 -6.52 -6.02
C LEU A 105 -10.19 -6.72 -7.45
N ASP A 106 -9.38 -6.35 -8.46
CA ASP A 106 -9.74 -6.44 -9.88
C ASP A 106 -9.32 -7.76 -10.53
N GLY A 107 -8.81 -8.71 -9.75
CA GLY A 107 -8.43 -10.06 -10.23
C GLY A 107 -7.00 -10.17 -10.80
N ALA A 108 -6.18 -9.12 -10.72
CA ALA A 108 -4.79 -9.18 -11.21
C ALA A 108 -3.88 -9.92 -10.20
N VAL A 109 -2.91 -10.68 -10.70
CA VAL A 109 -1.94 -11.40 -9.85
C VAL A 109 -0.68 -10.56 -9.64
N LEU A 110 -0.25 -10.36 -8.39
CA LEU A 110 0.82 -9.43 -8.03
C LEU A 110 2.15 -9.75 -8.72
N GLY A 111 2.51 -11.03 -8.82
CA GLY A 111 3.73 -11.47 -9.51
C GLY A 111 3.75 -11.04 -10.97
N ASN A 112 2.62 -11.20 -11.68
CA ASN A 112 2.50 -10.78 -13.08
C ASN A 112 2.60 -9.25 -13.22
N VAL A 113 1.96 -8.52 -12.30
CA VAL A 113 2.02 -7.05 -12.27
C VAL A 113 3.46 -6.58 -12.05
N LEU A 114 4.18 -7.17 -11.10
CA LEU A 114 5.58 -6.84 -10.84
C LEU A 114 6.51 -7.18 -12.00
N SER A 115 6.36 -8.36 -12.61
CA SER A 115 7.15 -8.74 -13.79
C SER A 115 6.95 -7.74 -14.93
N ASN A 116 5.69 -7.43 -15.25
CA ASN A 116 5.35 -6.46 -16.30
C ASN A 116 5.88 -5.06 -15.97
N TRP A 117 5.68 -4.59 -14.74
CA TRP A 117 6.09 -3.26 -14.31
C TRP A 117 7.62 -3.09 -14.28
N LEU A 118 8.37 -4.13 -13.93
CA LEU A 118 9.84 -4.14 -13.94
C LEU A 118 10.45 -4.36 -15.34
N GLY A 119 9.62 -4.47 -16.39
CA GLY A 119 10.09 -4.75 -17.75
C GLY A 119 10.65 -6.17 -17.94
N GLN A 120 10.41 -7.07 -16.99
CA GLN A 120 10.69 -8.49 -17.13
C GLN A 120 9.46 -9.11 -17.79
N GLY A 121 9.42 -9.14 -19.12
CA GLY A 121 8.30 -9.73 -19.85
C GLY A 121 7.89 -11.08 -19.26
N ALA A 122 6.58 -11.33 -19.15
CA ALA A 122 5.98 -12.49 -18.49
C ALA A 122 6.78 -13.77 -18.79
N THR A 123 7.51 -14.27 -17.80
CA THR A 123 8.11 -15.60 -17.90
C THR A 123 6.96 -16.60 -17.90
N PRO A 124 6.86 -17.49 -18.90
CA PRO A 124 5.83 -18.52 -18.92
C PRO A 124 5.93 -19.35 -17.65
N ASN A 125 4.79 -19.53 -16.97
CA ASN A 125 4.57 -20.41 -15.82
C ASN A 125 5.70 -21.40 -15.56
N ALA A 126 6.44 -21.20 -14.47
CA ALA A 126 7.08 -22.33 -13.81
C ALA A 126 5.94 -23.13 -13.14
N THR A 127 5.36 -24.08 -13.87
CA THR A 127 4.66 -25.22 -13.25
C THR A 127 5.69 -25.98 -12.43
N SER A 128 5.87 -25.61 -11.17
CA SER A 128 6.61 -26.44 -10.24
C SER A 128 5.73 -27.61 -9.80
N PRO A 129 6.16 -28.87 -10.02
CA PRO A 129 5.46 -30.02 -9.48
C PRO A 129 5.53 -30.02 -7.95
N ILE A 130 4.47 -30.55 -7.35
CA ILE A 130 4.21 -30.60 -5.93
C ILE A 130 5.19 -31.55 -5.22
N ASN A 131 5.88 -31.04 -4.17
CA ASN A 131 6.52 -31.69 -3.00
C ASN A 131 7.72 -32.65 -3.19
N PRO A 132 8.71 -32.70 -2.23
CA PRO A 132 8.43 -32.94 -0.80
C PRO A 132 9.35 -32.29 0.27
N THR A 133 8.74 -32.03 1.43
CA THR A 133 9.26 -32.15 2.83
C THR A 133 10.50 -31.39 3.36
N MET A 134 10.27 -30.87 4.58
CA MET A 134 11.16 -30.60 5.72
C MET A 134 11.87 -29.24 5.85
N GLY A 135 11.43 -28.52 6.88
CA GLY A 135 12.13 -27.39 7.51
C GLY A 135 11.29 -26.80 8.64
N GLN A 136 11.14 -27.52 9.75
CA GLN A 136 10.60 -26.97 11.00
C GLN A 136 11.50 -25.81 11.47
N TYR A 137 11.10 -24.56 11.21
CA TYR A 137 11.73 -23.42 11.87
C TYR A 137 11.02 -23.19 13.21
N ASN A 138 11.62 -23.75 14.27
CA ASN A 138 11.30 -23.45 15.65
C ASN A 138 11.60 -21.97 15.95
N TYR A 139 10.58 -21.11 15.98
CA TYR A 139 10.75 -19.75 16.49
C TYR A 139 10.67 -19.79 18.03
N LYS A 140 11.82 -19.95 18.69
CA LYS A 140 11.93 -19.69 20.13
C LYS A 140 11.73 -18.19 20.38
N ARG A 141 10.51 -17.78 20.73
CA ARG A 141 10.28 -16.48 21.38
C ARG A 141 10.91 -16.54 22.78
N GLY A 142 12.11 -16.03 22.90
CA GLY A 142 12.70 -15.68 24.19
C GLY A 142 12.65 -14.19 24.36
N ILE A 143 11.60 -13.65 25.00
CA ILE A 143 11.71 -12.54 25.95
C ILE A 143 10.71 -12.82 27.08
N THR A 144 11.29 -13.04 28.25
CA THR A 144 10.67 -13.26 29.57
C THR A 144 10.06 -11.95 30.09
N LYS A 145 9.09 -12.12 31.00
CA LYS A 145 8.31 -11.12 31.78
C LYS A 145 8.91 -9.72 31.95
#